data_AF-A0A3R6RCD7-F1
#
_entry.id   AF-A0A3R6RCD7-F1
#
_cell.length_a   1.000
_cell.length_b   1.000
_cell.length_c   1.000
_cell.angle_alpha   90.00
_cell.angle_beta   90.00
_cell.angle_gamma   90.00
#
_symmetry.space_group_name_H-M   'P 1'
#
loop_
_entity.id
_entity.type
_entity.pdbx_description
1 polymer ?
#
loop_
_entity_poly.entity_id
_entity_poly.type
_entity_poly.pdbx_seq_one_letter_code
_entity_poly.pdbx_strand_id
1 'polypeptide(L)'
;MRGVRKYASFYTQNSIKKRIIIYLLFDTRDLISQRTKEGLKAAKARGRNGGRPSKQNEKGETVLLLYKGGMKIADICKETALSRSTVNRILRNIK
;
A
#
# COMPACT_ATOMS: atom_id res chain seq x y z
N MET A 1 -39.16 -43.62 -11.76
CA MET A 1 -37.75 -43.15 -11.84
C MET A 1 -37.59 -41.69 -12.35
N ARG A 2 -38.40 -40.71 -11.91
CA ARG A 2 -38.26 -39.29 -12.35
C ARG A 2 -37.50 -38.37 -11.38
N GLY A 3 -37.20 -38.84 -10.16
CA GLY A 3 -36.57 -38.02 -9.11
C GLY A 3 -35.07 -37.80 -9.33
N VAL A 4 -34.31 -38.86 -9.61
CA VAL A 4 -32.83 -38.83 -9.63
C VAL A 4 -32.25 -37.88 -10.70
N ARG A 5 -32.90 -37.76 -11.87
CA ARG A 5 -32.47 -36.83 -12.94
C ARG A 5 -32.64 -35.36 -12.57
N LYS A 6 -33.68 -35.00 -11.80
CA LYS A 6 -33.87 -33.62 -11.32
C LYS A 6 -32.81 -33.23 -10.30
N TYR A 7 -32.45 -34.14 -9.39
CA TYR A 7 -31.36 -33.93 -8.44
C TYR A 7 -30.01 -33.78 -9.14
N ALA A 8 -29.64 -34.69 -10.05
CA ALA A 8 -28.38 -34.59 -10.80
C ALA A 8 -28.27 -33.27 -11.58
N SER A 9 -29.34 -32.86 -12.29
CA SER A 9 -29.41 -31.59 -13.01
C SER A 9 -29.24 -30.37 -12.08
N PHE A 10 -29.83 -30.40 -10.88
CA PHE A 10 -29.69 -29.35 -9.86
C PHE A 10 -28.25 -29.27 -9.31
N TYR A 11 -27.58 -30.40 -9.04
CA TYR A 11 -26.18 -30.42 -8.61
C TYR A 11 -25.21 -29.95 -9.71
N THR A 12 -25.45 -30.31 -10.98
CA THR A 12 -24.65 -29.81 -12.12
C THR A 12 -24.90 -28.32 -12.40
N GLN A 13 -26.16 -27.85 -12.31
CA GLN A 13 -26.51 -26.42 -12.45
C GLN A 13 -25.85 -25.59 -11.35
N ASN A 14 -25.86 -26.05 -10.10
CA ASN A 14 -25.15 -25.38 -9.00
C ASN A 14 -23.62 -25.39 -9.20
N SER A 15 -23.06 -26.45 -9.78
CA SER A 15 -21.62 -26.55 -10.06
C SER A 15 -21.16 -25.62 -11.19
N ILE A 16 -21.95 -25.49 -12.26
CA ILE A 16 -21.67 -24.60 -13.39
C ILE A 16 -21.88 -23.14 -12.98
N LYS A 17 -23.01 -22.82 -12.33
CA LYS A 17 -23.29 -21.46 -11.85
C LYS A 17 -22.21 -20.97 -10.91
N LYS A 18 -21.72 -21.83 -9.99
CA LYS A 18 -20.61 -21.49 -9.10
C LYS A 18 -19.32 -21.18 -9.87
N ARG A 19 -18.99 -21.93 -10.91
CA ARG A 19 -17.82 -21.69 -11.78
C ARG A 19 -17.93 -20.36 -12.53
N ILE A 20 -19.10 -20.07 -13.09
CA ILE A 20 -19.36 -18.81 -13.81
C ILE A 20 -19.23 -17.62 -12.85
N ILE A 21 -19.83 -17.71 -11.66
CA ILE A 21 -19.74 -16.65 -10.65
C ILE A 21 -18.28 -16.39 -10.24
N ILE A 22 -17.49 -17.43 -10.00
CA ILE A 22 -16.07 -17.27 -9.64
C ILE A 22 -15.30 -16.57 -10.77
N TYR A 23 -15.53 -16.96 -12.02
CA TYR A 23 -14.88 -16.35 -13.18
C TYR A 23 -15.25 -14.86 -13.33
N LEU A 24 -16.54 -14.53 -13.26
CA LEU A 24 -17.00 -13.15 -13.32
C LEU A 24 -16.46 -12.30 -12.17
N LEU A 25 -16.39 -12.86 -10.95
CA LEU A 25 -15.82 -12.17 -9.79
C LEU A 25 -14.31 -11.94 -9.92
N PHE A 26 -13.59 -12.85 -10.56
CA PHE A 26 -12.16 -12.69 -10.82
C PHE A 26 -11.90 -11.56 -11.82
N ASP A 27 -12.57 -11.60 -12.98
CA ASP A 27 -12.41 -10.60 -14.05
C ASP A 27 -12.79 -9.18 -13.57
N THR A 28 -13.91 -9.06 -12.85
CA THR A 28 -14.34 -7.77 -12.29
C THR A 28 -13.36 -7.20 -11.28
N ARG A 29 -12.71 -8.04 -10.45
CA ARG A 29 -11.66 -7.59 -9.52
C ARG A 29 -10.44 -7.08 -10.26
N ASP A 30 -10.01 -7.80 -11.30
CA ASP A 30 -8.86 -7.40 -12.10
C ASP A 30 -9.12 -6.07 -12.83
N LEU A 31 -10.32 -5.89 -13.38
CA LEU A 31 -10.72 -4.64 -14.03
C LEU A 31 -10.73 -3.45 -13.05
N ILE A 32 -11.21 -3.64 -11.82
CA ILE A 32 -11.17 -2.60 -10.77
C ILE A 32 -9.72 -2.29 -10.38
N SER A 33 -8.88 -3.31 -10.24
CA SER A 33 -7.44 -3.15 -9.96
C SER A 33 -6.72 -2.38 -11.07
N GLN A 34 -7.04 -2.64 -12.33
CA GLN A 34 -6.50 -1.92 -13.48
C GLN A 34 -6.90 -0.44 -13.44
N ARG A 35 -8.20 -0.15 -13.29
CA ARG A 35 -8.71 1.23 -13.22
C ARG A 35 -8.12 2.04 -12.07
N THR A 36 -7.97 1.42 -10.90
CA THR A 36 -7.35 2.09 -9.75
C THR A 36 -5.87 2.43 -10.01
N LYS A 37 -5.11 1.51 -10.63
CA LYS A 37 -3.72 1.77 -11.04
C LYS A 37 -3.60 2.88 -12.08
N GLU A 38 -4.47 2.88 -13.09
CA GLU A 38 -4.53 3.93 -14.10
C GLU A 38 -4.87 5.29 -13.48
N GLY A 39 -5.85 5.34 -12.58
CA GLY A 39 -6.22 6.53 -11.83
C GLY A 39 -5.06 7.08 -10.98
N LEU A 40 -4.33 6.19 -10.29
CA LEU A 40 -3.12 6.55 -9.54
C LEU A 40 -2.01 7.08 -10.45
N LYS A 41 -1.80 6.48 -11.63
CA LYS A 41 -0.81 6.94 -12.61
C LYS A 41 -1.18 8.34 -13.13
N ALA A 42 -2.44 8.57 -13.47
CA ALA A 42 -2.93 9.87 -13.91
C ALA A 42 -2.86 10.93 -12.80
N ALA A 43 -3.06 10.56 -11.54
CA ALA A 43 -2.89 11.46 -10.40
C ALA A 43 -1.42 11.84 -10.18
N LYS A 44 -0.49 10.86 -10.28
CA LYS A 44 0.96 11.11 -10.22
C LYS A 44 1.43 12.02 -11.35
N ALA A 45 0.95 11.82 -12.57
CA ALA A 45 1.26 12.69 -13.71
C ALA A 45 0.81 14.14 -13.49
N ARG A 46 -0.28 14.34 -12.74
CA ARG A 46 -0.76 15.66 -12.29
C ARG A 46 0.01 16.22 -11.08
N GLY A 47 1.09 15.58 -10.64
CA GLY A 47 1.93 16.02 -9.53
C GLY A 47 1.43 15.61 -8.14
N ARG A 48 0.40 14.75 -8.03
CA ARG A 48 0.00 14.23 -6.71
C ARG A 48 1.00 13.18 -6.22
N ASN A 49 1.76 13.54 -5.18
CA ASN A 49 2.61 12.62 -4.43
C ASN A 49 1.79 11.94 -3.33
N GLY A 50 1.14 10.82 -3.67
CA GLY A 50 0.43 9.98 -2.71
C GLY A 50 1.38 9.21 -1.77
N GLY A 51 0.82 8.62 -0.70
CA GLY A 51 1.55 7.85 0.30
C GLY A 51 1.48 8.48 1.70
N ARG A 52 2.13 7.86 2.69
CA ARG A 52 2.20 8.40 4.05
C ARG A 52 3.13 9.63 4.05
N PRO A 53 2.71 10.79 4.60
CA PRO A 53 3.59 11.95 4.72
C PRO A 53 4.84 11.60 5.53
N SER A 54 6.00 12.06 5.07
CA SER A 54 7.28 11.76 5.70
C SER A 54 7.46 12.59 6.97
N LYS A 55 7.57 11.93 8.12
CA LYS A 55 7.99 12.57 9.39
C LYS A 55 9.38 13.19 9.33
N GLN A 56 10.20 12.87 8.32
CA GLN A 56 11.51 13.51 8.14
C GLN A 56 11.38 14.98 7.73
N ASN A 57 10.32 15.36 7.04
CA ASN A 57 10.21 16.73 6.51
C ASN A 57 9.95 17.74 7.64
N GLU A 58 9.24 17.34 8.69
CA GLU A 58 8.90 18.23 9.80
C GLU A 58 10.07 18.50 10.75
N LYS A 59 10.98 17.53 10.91
CA LYS A 59 12.05 17.58 11.91
C LYS A 59 13.46 17.42 11.32
N GLY A 60 13.57 17.38 9.99
CA GLY A 60 14.83 17.12 9.29
C GLY A 60 15.88 18.20 9.54
N GLU A 61 15.46 19.47 9.51
CA GLU A 61 16.33 20.61 9.79
C GLU A 61 16.83 20.61 11.23
N THR A 62 15.96 20.29 12.19
CA THR A 62 16.33 20.18 13.60
C THR A 62 17.37 19.08 13.81
N VAL A 63 17.19 17.91 13.19
CA VAL A 63 18.17 16.81 13.24
C VAL A 63 19.54 17.25 12.67
N LEU A 64 19.53 17.99 11.56
CA LEU A 64 20.76 18.47 10.93
C LEU A 64 21.51 19.49 11.81
N LEU A 65 20.78 20.42 12.41
CA LEU A 65 21.34 21.42 13.30
C LEU A 65 22.00 20.76 14.52
N LEU A 66 21.32 19.81 15.15
CA LEU A 66 21.83 19.07 16.30
C LEU A 66 23.07 18.21 15.94
N TYR A 67 23.07 17.59 14.76
CA TYR A 67 24.22 16.81 14.30
C TYR A 67 25.44 17.70 14.01
N LYS A 68 25.25 18.86 13.37
CA LYS A 68 26.33 19.85 13.17
C LYS A 68 26.86 20.42 14.49
N GLY A 69 26.02 20.51 15.51
CA GLY A 69 26.40 20.85 16.88
C GLY A 69 27.20 19.78 17.62
N GLY A 70 27.52 18.64 17.00
CA GLY A 70 28.35 17.58 17.59
C GLY A 70 27.62 16.64 18.55
N MET A 71 26.28 16.71 18.62
CA MET A 71 25.49 15.82 19.48
C MET A 71 25.53 14.36 19.02
N LYS A 72 25.51 13.42 19.98
CA LYS A 72 25.44 11.99 19.68
C LYS A 72 24.06 11.61 19.12
N ILE A 73 24.04 10.66 18.19
CA ILE A 73 22.81 10.17 17.53
C ILE A 73 21.77 9.69 18.55
N ALA A 74 22.19 9.11 19.67
CA ALA A 74 21.28 8.64 20.72
C ALA A 74 20.49 9.78 21.38
N ASP A 75 21.13 10.93 21.59
CA ASP A 75 20.52 12.09 22.24
C ASP A 75 19.63 12.84 21.23
N ILE A 76 20.03 12.91 19.96
CA ILE A 76 19.19 13.43 18.87
C ILE A 76 17.89 12.63 18.75
N CYS A 77 17.92 11.30 18.91
CA CYS A 77 16.71 10.48 18.87
C CYS A 77 15.74 10.78 20.02
N LYS A 78 16.27 11.10 21.22
CA LYS A 78 15.45 11.46 22.39
C LYS A 78 14.78 12.81 22.18
N GLU A 79 15.54 13.81 21.76
CA GLU A 79 15.05 15.18 21.54
C GLU A 79 14.03 15.26 20.39
N THR A 80 14.29 14.56 19.29
CA THR A 80 13.43 14.63 18.10
C THR A 80 12.27 13.64 18.13
N ALA A 81 12.26 12.71 19.09
CA ALA A 81 11.35 11.56 19.17
C ALA A 81 11.31 10.72 17.87
N LEU A 82 12.41 10.73 17.10
CA LEU A 82 12.57 9.95 15.89
C LEU A 82 13.34 8.66 16.18
N SER A 83 13.04 7.61 15.44
CA SER A 83 13.84 6.38 15.50
C SER A 83 15.26 6.62 14.99
N ARG A 84 16.22 5.85 15.51
CA ARG A 84 17.61 5.83 14.99
C ARG A 84 17.66 5.63 13.46
N SER A 85 16.79 4.78 12.93
CA SER A 85 16.68 4.53 11.48
C SER A 85 16.25 5.78 10.70
N THR A 86 15.36 6.59 11.25
CA THR A 86 14.88 7.83 10.62
C THR A 86 15.96 8.90 10.64
N VAL A 87 16.66 9.07 11.77
CA VAL A 87 17.79 10.00 11.91
C VAL A 87 18.93 9.64 10.93
N ASN A 88 19.34 8.37 10.90
CA ASN A 88 20.37 7.92 9.96
C ASN A 88 19.96 8.12 8.49
N ARG A 89 18.67 7.93 8.16
CA ARG A 89 18.18 8.17 6.80
C ARG A 89 18.21 9.66 6.44
N ILE A 90 17.96 10.57 7.39
CA ILE A 90 18.12 12.02 7.17
C ILE A 90 19.58 12.33 6.86
N LEU A 91 20.52 11.86 7.69
CA LEU A 91 21.95 12.12 7.52
C LEU A 91 22.50 11.52 6.21
N ARG A 92 22.03 10.34 5.80
CA ARG A 92 22.42 9.70 4.53
C ARG A 92 21.92 10.43 3.29
N ASN A 93 20.77 11.10 3.35
CA ASN A 93 20.23 11.85 2.20
C ASN A 93 20.98 13.17 1.94
N ILE A 94 21.84 13.61 2.88
CA ILE A 94 22.57 14.89 2.81
C ILE A 94 24.02 14.68 2.37
N LYS A 95 24.56 13.47 2.54
CA LYS A 95 25.92 13.10 2.18
C LYS A 95 25.98 12.70 0.71
#